data_AF-A0AAX4FPY5-F1
#
_entry.id   AF-A0AAX4FPY5-F1
#
_cell.length_a   1.000
_cell.length_b   1.000
_cell.length_c   1.000
_cell.angle_alpha   90.00
_cell.angle_beta   90.00
_cell.angle_gamma   90.00
#
_symmetry.space_group_name_H-M   'P 1'
#
loop_
_entity.id
_entity.type
_entity.pdbx_description
1 polymer ?
#
loop_
_entity_poly.entity_id
_entity_poly.type
_entity_poly.pdbx_seq_one_letter_code
_entity_poly.pdbx_strand_id
1 'polypeptide(L)' 'MRINADVLAAVQRWADDELRSLNAQIEYVLRDALRKAGRLPKPQGEKEQSEN' A
#
# COMPACT_ATOMS: atom_id res chain seq x y z
N MET A 1 -2.84 5.56 -13.97
CA MET A 1 -2.75 4.12 -13.66
C MET A 1 -3.90 3.43 -14.36
N ARG A 2 -3.65 2.37 -15.15
CA ARG A 2 -4.72 1.53 -15.72
C ARG A 2 -4.74 0.22 -14.94
N ILE A 3 -5.88 -0.11 -14.33
CA ILE A 3 -6.10 -1.35 -13.61
C ILE A 3 -7.21 -2.10 -14.34
N ASN A 4 -7.09 -3.42 -14.46
CA ASN A 4 -8.17 -4.26 -14.97
C ASN A 4 -9.43 -4.10 -14.07
N ALA A 5 -10.61 -3.97 -14.69
CA ALA A 5 -11.85 -3.68 -13.97
C ALA A 5 -12.26 -4.80 -13.01
N ASP A 6 -12.06 -6.07 -13.40
CA ASP A 6 -12.41 -7.24 -12.57
C ASP A 6 -11.50 -7.31 -11.35
N VAL A 7 -10.21 -6.99 -11.51
CA VAL A 7 -9.26 -6.89 -10.38
C VAL A 7 -9.69 -5.78 -9.42
N LEU A 8 -10.08 -4.60 -9.94
CA LEU A 8 -10.53 -3.50 -9.10
C LEU A 8 -11.79 -3.87 -8.32
N ALA A 9 -12.75 -4.55 -8.95
CA ALA A 9 -13.97 -5.01 -8.31
C ALA A 9 -13.69 -6.05 -7.20
N ALA A 10 -12.75 -6.98 -7.42
CA ALA A 10 -12.34 -7.94 -6.41
C ALA A 10 -11.68 -7.26 -5.20
N VAL A 11 -10.82 -6.25 -5.42
CA VAL A 11 -10.20 -5.49 -4.33
C VAL A 11 -11.22 -4.64 -3.57
N GLN A 12 -12.19 -4.03 -4.26
CA GLN A 12 -13.30 -3.32 -3.62
C GLN A 12 -14.10 -4.24 -2.71
N ARG A 13 -14.47 -5.43 -3.20
CA ARG A 13 -15.22 -6.39 -2.38
C ARG A 13 -14.45 -6.81 -1.14
N TRP A 14 -13.16 -7.08 -1.28
CA TRP A 14 -12.30 -7.42 -0.14
C TRP A 14 -12.21 -6.27 0.87
N ALA A 15 -12.09 -5.02 0.40
CA ALA A 15 -12.09 -3.85 1.27
C ALA A 15 -13.41 -3.73 2.06
N ASP A 16 -14.55 -3.95 1.39
CA ASP A 16 -15.88 -3.91 2.01
C ASP A 16 -16.03 -5.02 3.08
N ASP A 17 -15.56 -6.23 2.79
CA ASP A 17 -15.59 -7.36 3.73
C ASP A 17 -14.73 -7.09 5.00
N GLU A 18 -13.67 -6.28 4.88
CA GLU A 18 -12.82 -5.83 6.00
C GLU A 18 -13.26 -4.50 6.64
N LEU A 19 -14.37 -3.91 6.21
CA LEU A 19 -14.83 -2.58 6.63
C LEU A 19 -13.75 -1.49 6.45
N ARG A 20 -12.99 -1.58 5.36
CA ARG A 20 -11.88 -0.68 5.02
C ARG A 20 -12.22 0.13 3.77
N SER A 21 -11.64 1.33 3.64
CA SER A 21 -11.68 2.03 2.36
C SER A 21 -10.86 1.30 1.29
N LEU A 22 -11.31 1.39 0.04
CA LEU A 22 -10.59 0.83 -1.12
C LEU A 22 -9.14 1.31 -1.17
N ASN A 23 -8.90 2.61 -0.94
CA ASN A 23 -7.54 3.17 -0.96
C ASN A 23 -6.65 2.56 0.12
N ALA A 24 -7.16 2.37 1.33
CA ALA A 24 -6.38 1.75 2.39
C ALA A 24 -6.14 0.26 2.11
N GLN A 25 -7.06 -0.43 1.44
CA GLN A 25 -6.85 -1.82 1.00
C GLN A 25 -5.75 -1.91 -0.06
N ILE A 26 -5.78 -1.03 -1.07
CA ILE A 26 -4.75 -0.95 -2.10
C ILE A 26 -3.38 -0.68 -1.48
N GLU A 27 -3.27 0.30 -0.57
CA GLU A 27 -2.01 0.61 0.11
C GLU A 27 -1.50 -0.59 0.93
N TYR A 28 -2.39 -1.29 1.65
CA TYR A 28 -2.01 -2.48 2.41
C TYR A 28 -1.41 -3.57 1.51
N VAL A 29 -2.09 -3.90 0.42
CA VAL A 29 -1.65 -4.92 -0.55
C VAL A 29 -0.33 -4.52 -1.20
N LEU A 30 -0.18 -3.26 -1.62
CA LEU A 30 1.04 -2.76 -2.23
C LEU A 30 2.21 -2.79 -1.25
N ARG A 31 2.00 -2.37 0.00
CA ARG A 31 3.02 -2.40 1.05
C ARG A 31 3.45 -3.83 1.38
N ASP A 32 2.51 -4.75 1.48
CA ASP A 32 2.79 -6.16 1.70
C ASP A 32 3.57 -6.78 0.53
N ALA A 33 3.14 -6.51 -0.71
CA ALA A 33 3.85 -6.96 -1.92
C ALA A 33 5.28 -6.40 -2.00
N LEU A 34 5.46 -5.11 -1.71
CA LEU A 34 6.78 -4.48 -1.66
C LEU A 34 7.66 -5.08 -0.56
N ARG A 35 7.09 -5.36 0.62
CA ARG A 35 7.82 -6.03 1.71
C ARG A 35 8.26 -7.43 1.30
N LYS A 36 7.37 -8.25 0.74
CA LYS A 36 7.67 -9.59 0.23
C LYS A 36 8.72 -9.59 -0.88
N ALA A 37 8.71 -8.56 -1.73
CA ALA A 37 9.71 -8.34 -2.76
C ALA A 37 11.04 -7.77 -2.26
N GLY A 38 11.16 -7.40 -0.97
CA GLY A 38 12.34 -6.72 -0.42
C GLY A 38 12.54 -5.30 -0.95
N ARG A 39 11.48 -4.67 -1.47
CA ARG A 39 11.49 -3.35 -2.14
C ARG A 39 10.80 -2.26 -1.35
N LEU A 40 10.39 -2.54 -0.11
CA LEU A 40 9.79 -1.51 0.74
C LEU A 40 10.81 -0.38 0.95
N PRO A 41 10.48 0.88 0.60
CA PRO A 41 11.42 1.98 0.80
C PRO A 41 11.76 2.10 2.29
N LYS A 42 13.04 2.27 2.59
CA LYS A 42 13.49 2.54 3.95
C LYS A 42 12.92 3.90 4.38
N PRO A 43 12.43 4.05 5.63
CA PRO A 43 12.00 5.35 6.12
C PRO A 43 13.15 6.34 5.99
N GLN A 44 12.96 7.42 5.22
CA GLN A 44 13.94 8.50 5.04
C GLN A 44 13.87 9.51 6.19
N GLY A 45 13.73 9.04 7.44
CA GLY A 45 13.28 9.87 8.57
C GLY A 45 14.21 9.99 9.77
N GLU A 46 15.49 9.61 9.67
CA GLU A 46 16.50 9.85 10.72
C GLU A 46 17.83 10.35 10.12
N LYS A 47 17.75 11.25 9.15
CA LYS A 47 18.92 11.98 8.63
C LYS A 47 18.55 13.44 8.39
N GLU A 48 18.09 14.15 9.43
CA GLU A 48 17.92 15.61 9.43
C GLU A 48 17.48 16.08 10.83
N GLN A 49 18.33 15.82 11.85
CA GLN A 49 18.21 16.45 13.17
C GLN A 49 19.53 16.39 13.98
N SER A 50 20.67 16.27 13.30
CA SER A 50 22.00 16.40 13.90
C SER A 50 22.85 17.28 13.00
N GLU A 51 22.42 18.53 12.85
CA GLU A 51 23.23 19.68 12.40
C GLU A 51 22.32 20.91 12.47
N ASN A 52 22.23 21.52 13.66
CA ASN A 52 22.49 22.95 13.91
C ASN A 52 22.13 23.32 15.36
#